data_AF-A0A9K3M1A9-F1
#
_entry.id   AF-A0A9K3M1A9-F1
#
_cell.length_a   1.000
_cell.length_b   1.000
_cell.length_c   1.000
_cell.angle_alpha   90.00
_cell.angle_beta   90.00
_cell.angle_gamma   90.00
#
_symmetry.space_group_name_H-M   'P 1'
#
loop_
_entity.id
_entity.type
_entity.pdbx_description
1 polymer ?
#
loop_
_entity_poly.entity_id
_entity_poly.type
_entity_poly.pdbx_seq_one_letter_code
_entity_poly.pdbx_strand_id
1 'polypeptide(L)'
;MPIPLLYLPLKVPVRYDLVHPLADWLDDESTQTTFDASNNGIDAPPSAWVVPKPTYSSVQCRSELLRIAALRNCMSESLQDSHKAALQAEMLRDCKDYHATLLTFEQEGFPTNFDDDGHTIQLTWRGAFGIKGQEQHSSLLWDRACTLWNVAALESAQAAFNSNESSKEGLKVAISNLQAAASHLSLCQELVESLPEFTLSTVDLSKPMLQFWQKLFLAQAQVSIYKLANHKDAAVRNHTTLAYLIQGAAPLYNEALQYSQDPRLKSEVPQPCQEWAAHCKATSMLCQARAYFHASIAARVDKEHGLELARLQQTTQQLTELLQFCDSTAVLKEAVKLVSSKFKNDDTISPMAAAAATIQPEAEALQRLAQDRYTAALQDNRTIYMDDIPTTLTDIRPQTMVKTDLPLSDDMIQPRAKLFAWK
;
A
#
# COMPACT_ATOMS: atom_id res chain seq x y z
N MET A 1 -2.88 -19.32 -11.68
CA MET A 1 -1.95 -18.27 -12.14
C MET A 1 -1.74 -17.35 -10.96
N PRO A 2 -0.53 -16.87 -10.67
CA PRO A 2 -0.33 -15.97 -9.53
C PRO A 2 -1.28 -14.77 -9.61
N ILE A 3 -1.98 -14.46 -8.51
CA ILE A 3 -2.75 -13.22 -8.40
C ILE A 3 -1.76 -12.05 -8.50
N PRO A 4 -1.84 -11.18 -9.53
CA PRO A 4 -0.95 -10.05 -9.65
C PRO A 4 -1.13 -9.10 -8.46
N LEU A 5 0.00 -8.62 -7.93
CA LEU A 5 0.02 -7.65 -6.83
C LEU A 5 -0.44 -6.28 -7.34
N LEU A 6 -1.34 -5.68 -6.58
CA LEU A 6 -1.82 -4.32 -6.78
C LEU A 6 -0.79 -3.33 -6.25
N TYR A 7 -0.64 -2.22 -6.95
CA TYR A 7 0.29 -1.15 -6.62
C TYR A 7 -0.40 0.22 -6.75
N LEU A 8 0.11 1.21 -6.02
CA LEU A 8 -0.47 2.55 -5.92
C LEU A 8 -0.13 3.36 -7.19
N PRO A 9 -1.04 4.19 -7.73
CA PRO A 9 -0.70 5.13 -8.80
C PRO A 9 0.26 6.24 -8.32
N LEU A 10 1.06 6.78 -9.24
CA LEU A 10 1.98 7.89 -8.96
C LEU A 10 1.23 9.22 -8.91
N LYS A 11 1.65 10.10 -7.99
CA LYS A 11 1.40 11.55 -8.07
C LYS A 11 2.51 12.19 -8.89
N VAL A 12 2.19 13.21 -9.67
CA VAL A 12 3.18 13.89 -10.54
C VAL A 12 3.36 15.33 -10.07
N PRO A 13 4.56 15.74 -9.61
CA PRO A 13 4.81 17.13 -9.28
C PRO A 13 4.94 17.95 -10.56
N VAL A 14 4.42 19.17 -10.56
CA VAL A 14 4.68 20.14 -11.62
C VAL A 14 6.02 20.80 -11.36
N ARG A 15 6.86 20.95 -12.38
CA ARG A 15 8.16 21.64 -12.30
C ARG A 15 8.01 23.00 -11.60
N TYR A 16 8.90 23.29 -10.64
CA TYR A 16 8.85 24.52 -9.85
C TYR A 16 10.26 24.99 -9.51
N ASP A 17 10.46 26.30 -9.47
CA ASP A 17 11.70 26.90 -8.99
C ASP A 17 11.65 27.07 -7.47
N LEU A 18 12.13 26.06 -6.76
CA LEU A 18 12.28 26.10 -5.31
C LEU A 18 13.43 27.02 -4.85
N VAL A 19 14.40 27.34 -5.72
CA VAL A 19 15.62 28.04 -5.32
C VAL A 19 15.29 29.48 -4.95
N HIS A 20 14.57 30.18 -5.82
CA HIS A 20 14.28 31.60 -5.64
C HIS A 20 13.50 31.91 -4.35
N PRO A 21 12.33 31.31 -4.08
CA PRO A 21 11.57 31.64 -2.86
C PRO A 21 12.32 31.25 -1.57
N LEU A 22 13.10 30.18 -1.57
CA LEU A 22 13.91 29.79 -0.42
C LEU A 22 15.12 30.70 -0.20
N ALA A 23 15.75 31.16 -1.29
CA ALA A 23 16.85 32.12 -1.23
C ALA A 23 16.36 33.48 -0.72
N ASP A 24 15.24 33.97 -1.26
CA ASP A 24 14.61 35.21 -0.84
C ASP A 24 14.20 35.14 0.63
N TRP A 25 13.60 34.02 1.06
CA TRP A 25 13.28 33.81 2.48
C TRP A 25 14.53 33.81 3.36
N LEU A 26 15.63 33.13 2.97
CA LEU A 26 16.86 33.10 3.76
C LEU A 26 17.45 34.50 3.94
N ASP A 27 17.52 35.28 2.86
CA ASP A 27 18.17 36.59 2.85
C ASP A 27 17.29 37.72 3.40
N ASP A 28 15.98 37.49 3.58
CA ASP A 28 15.09 38.48 4.18
C ASP A 28 15.26 38.55 5.71
N GLU A 29 15.83 39.64 6.22
CA GLU A 29 16.00 39.87 7.66
C GLU A 29 14.66 40.07 8.40
N SER A 30 13.58 40.44 7.69
CA SER A 30 12.26 40.67 8.27
C SER A 30 11.48 39.38 8.56
N THR A 31 11.88 38.25 7.97
CA THR A 31 11.26 36.93 8.20
C THR A 31 11.83 36.19 9.41
N GLN A 32 12.65 36.86 10.24
CA GLN A 32 12.87 36.37 11.60
C GLN A 32 11.51 36.35 12.29
N THR A 33 10.93 35.16 12.46
CA THR A 33 9.80 34.97 13.35
C THR A 33 10.22 35.51 14.70
N THR A 34 9.66 36.66 15.08
CA THR A 34 9.81 37.22 16.41
C THR A 34 9.35 36.15 17.38
N PHE A 35 10.29 35.61 18.16
CA PHE A 35 10.01 34.76 19.31
C PHE A 35 9.32 35.62 20.37
N ASP A 36 8.05 35.98 20.15
CA ASP A 36 7.22 36.57 21.18
C ASP A 36 6.81 35.46 22.15
N ALA A 37 7.64 35.29 23.18
CA ALA A 37 7.35 34.45 24.36
C ALA A 37 6.14 34.95 25.18
N SER A 38 5.31 35.83 24.64
CA SER A 38 4.26 36.57 25.34
C SER A 38 2.85 36.00 25.14
N ASN A 39 2.65 35.01 24.27
CA ASN A 39 1.32 34.44 24.02
C ASN A 39 1.21 32.96 24.42
N ASN A 40 1.55 32.65 25.68
CA ASN A 40 1.08 31.44 26.35
C ASN A 40 -0.41 31.62 26.72
N GLY A 41 -1.28 31.61 25.71
CA GLY A 41 -2.70 31.32 25.92
C GLY A 41 -2.84 29.89 26.41
N ILE A 42 -3.63 29.68 27.46
CA ILE A 42 -3.76 28.43 28.24
C ILE A 42 -4.26 27.23 27.39
N ASP A 43 -4.64 27.43 26.13
CA ASP A 43 -5.23 26.42 25.24
C ASP A 43 -4.41 26.12 23.96
N ALA A 44 -3.15 26.57 23.86
CA ALA A 44 -2.31 26.21 22.72
C ALA A 44 -1.83 24.74 22.81
N PRO A 45 -1.96 23.93 21.75
CA PRO A 45 -1.46 22.55 21.74
C PRO A 45 0.06 22.55 22.00
N PRO A 46 0.61 21.47 22.60
CA PRO A 46 2.02 21.40 22.97
C PRO A 46 2.89 21.73 21.76
N SER A 47 3.67 22.81 21.91
CA SER A 47 4.60 23.39 20.95
C SER A 47 5.23 22.34 20.03
N ALA A 48 4.88 22.37 18.73
CA ALA A 48 5.77 21.89 17.68
C ALA A 48 7.14 22.52 17.95
N TRP A 49 8.22 21.73 17.92
CA TRP A 49 9.56 22.24 18.13
C TRP A 49 9.87 23.26 17.02
N VAL A 50 9.71 24.54 17.32
CA VAL A 50 10.01 25.61 16.37
C VAL A 50 11.52 25.75 16.30
N VAL A 51 12.11 25.26 15.22
CA VAL A 51 13.53 25.43 14.95
C VAL A 51 13.77 26.88 14.50
N PRO A 52 14.70 27.63 15.11
CA PRO A 52 15.00 29.00 14.70
C PRO A 52 15.43 29.07 13.24
N LYS A 53 15.10 30.18 12.57
CA LYS A 53 15.62 30.48 11.23
C LYS A 53 17.16 30.38 11.23
N PRO A 54 17.77 29.67 10.26
CA PRO A 54 19.20 29.57 10.19
C PRO A 54 19.88 30.92 9.94
N THR A 55 21.09 31.08 10.47
CA THR A 55 21.85 32.36 10.47
C THR A 55 22.70 32.58 9.23
N TYR A 56 22.57 31.71 8.23
CA TYR A 56 23.42 31.70 7.03
C TYR A 56 22.65 32.22 5.81
N SER A 57 23.39 32.75 4.82
CA SER A 57 22.78 33.34 3.62
C SER A 57 22.47 32.32 2.53
N SER A 58 21.63 32.72 1.57
CA SER A 58 21.31 31.93 0.37
C SER A 58 22.57 31.54 -0.43
N VAL A 59 23.59 32.40 -0.41
CA VAL A 59 24.89 32.16 -1.09
C VAL A 59 25.63 31.00 -0.45
N GLN A 60 25.61 30.90 0.89
CA GLN A 60 26.24 29.79 1.61
C GLN A 60 25.49 28.47 1.38
N CYS A 61 24.17 28.52 1.24
CA CYS A 61 23.30 27.36 0.99
C CYS A 61 23.03 27.05 -0.48
N ARG A 62 23.75 27.70 -1.41
CA ARG A 62 23.43 27.60 -2.84
C ARG A 62 23.44 26.15 -3.33
N SER A 63 24.37 25.33 -2.86
CA SER A 63 24.44 23.90 -3.21
C SER A 63 23.21 23.11 -2.77
N GLU A 64 22.73 23.37 -1.56
CA GLU A 64 21.59 22.71 -0.94
C GLU A 64 20.30 23.11 -1.64
N LEU A 65 20.13 24.41 -1.93
CA LEU A 65 18.98 24.94 -2.68
C LEU A 65 18.92 24.37 -4.10
N LEU A 66 20.07 24.28 -4.79
CA LEU A 66 20.14 23.65 -6.10
C LEU A 66 19.82 22.16 -6.04
N ARG A 67 20.24 21.47 -4.96
CA ARG A 67 20.00 20.04 -4.78
C ARG A 67 18.52 19.73 -4.62
N ILE A 68 17.83 20.41 -3.71
CA ILE A 68 16.40 20.20 -3.47
C ILE A 68 15.58 20.51 -4.74
N ALA A 69 15.90 21.59 -5.45
CA ALA A 69 15.24 21.93 -6.71
C ALA A 69 15.52 20.90 -7.83
N ALA A 70 16.75 20.40 -7.94
CA ALA A 70 17.12 19.39 -8.93
C ALA A 70 16.39 18.07 -8.70
N LEU A 71 16.33 17.59 -7.44
CA LEU A 71 15.61 16.36 -7.09
C LEU A 71 14.11 16.50 -7.38
N ARG A 72 13.49 17.62 -6.98
CA ARG A 72 12.07 17.86 -7.25
C ARG A 72 11.75 17.88 -8.75
N ASN A 73 12.58 18.57 -9.53
CA ASN A 73 12.36 18.67 -10.98
C ASN A 73 12.66 17.34 -11.69
N CYS A 74 13.60 16.53 -11.20
CA CYS A 74 13.82 15.18 -11.70
C CYS A 74 12.59 14.28 -11.49
N MET A 75 11.93 14.36 -10.33
CA MET A 75 10.65 13.70 -10.10
C MET A 75 9.56 14.19 -11.06
N SER A 76 9.52 15.50 -11.35
CA SER A 76 8.52 16.07 -12.25
C SER A 76 8.62 15.53 -13.67
N GLU A 77 9.81 15.12 -14.11
CA GLU A 77 10.05 14.56 -15.45
C GLU A 77 9.83 13.04 -15.46
N SER A 78 10.39 12.32 -14.47
CA SER A 78 10.48 10.86 -14.50
C SER A 78 9.21 10.14 -14.03
N LEU A 79 8.32 10.82 -13.29
CA LEU A 79 7.08 10.24 -12.79
C LEU A 79 5.89 10.36 -13.76
N GLN A 80 6.07 11.03 -14.90
CA GLN A 80 4.98 11.28 -15.86
C GLN A 80 4.57 10.04 -16.68
N ASP A 81 5.51 9.14 -16.94
CA ASP A 81 5.33 8.07 -17.93
C ASP A 81 4.64 6.83 -17.32
N SER A 82 5.39 6.02 -16.59
CA SER A 82 4.90 4.79 -15.96
C SER A 82 5.79 4.39 -14.80
N HIS A 83 5.27 3.55 -13.90
CA HIS A 83 6.07 2.97 -12.82
C HIS A 83 7.29 2.20 -13.33
N LYS A 84 7.19 1.50 -14.47
CA LYS A 84 8.34 0.78 -15.07
C LYS A 84 9.43 1.75 -15.49
N ALA A 85 9.06 2.83 -16.18
CA ALA A 85 10.01 3.87 -16.60
C ALA A 85 10.64 4.57 -15.39
N ALA A 86 9.83 4.93 -14.39
CA ALA A 86 10.32 5.55 -13.15
C ALA A 86 11.29 4.65 -12.38
N LEU A 87 10.99 3.34 -12.26
CA LEU A 87 11.89 2.38 -11.61
C LEU A 87 13.20 2.19 -12.39
N GLN A 88 13.16 2.18 -13.73
CA GLN A 88 14.36 2.13 -14.57
C GLN A 88 15.22 3.39 -14.42
N ALA A 89 14.60 4.54 -14.18
CA ALA A 89 15.28 5.81 -13.91
C ALA A 89 15.76 5.96 -12.44
N GLU A 90 15.79 4.88 -11.66
CA GLU A 90 16.13 4.90 -10.22
C GLU A 90 15.26 5.85 -9.38
N MET A 91 14.04 6.17 -9.81
CA MET A 91 13.23 7.22 -9.17
C MET A 91 12.85 6.92 -7.72
N LEU A 92 12.79 5.63 -7.33
CA LEU A 92 12.58 5.28 -5.92
C LEU A 92 13.70 5.85 -5.05
N ARG A 93 14.94 5.72 -5.51
CA ARG A 93 16.12 6.24 -4.82
C ARG A 93 16.10 7.76 -4.75
N ASP A 94 15.70 8.43 -5.83
CA ASP A 94 15.63 9.89 -5.89
C ASP A 94 14.48 10.46 -5.06
N CYS A 95 13.32 9.81 -5.00
CA CYS A 95 12.23 10.17 -4.09
C CYS A 95 12.63 10.04 -2.62
N LYS A 96 13.35 8.96 -2.25
CA LYS A 96 13.87 8.77 -0.88
C LYS A 96 14.87 9.86 -0.51
N ASP A 97 15.79 10.18 -1.42
CA ASP A 97 16.77 11.25 -1.22
C ASP A 97 16.12 12.64 -1.14
N TYR A 98 15.05 12.88 -1.90
CA TYR A 98 14.27 14.11 -1.81
C TYR A 98 13.55 14.22 -0.47
N HIS A 99 12.93 13.13 0.01
CA HIS A 99 12.34 13.07 1.34
C HIS A 99 13.38 13.38 2.44
N ALA A 100 14.55 12.74 2.39
CA ALA A 100 15.63 12.97 3.34
C ALA A 100 16.14 14.43 3.30
N THR A 101 16.23 15.00 2.08
CA THR A 101 16.61 16.40 1.88
C THR A 101 15.60 17.35 2.52
N LEU A 102 14.29 17.14 2.30
CA LEU A 102 13.23 17.92 2.94
C LEU A 102 13.26 17.82 4.48
N LEU A 103 13.49 16.61 5.01
CA LEU A 103 13.64 16.39 6.44
C LEU A 103 14.85 17.15 7.02
N THR A 104 15.97 17.16 6.31
CA THR A 104 17.17 17.91 6.75
C THR A 104 16.92 19.41 6.72
N PHE A 105 16.22 19.93 5.71
CA PHE A 105 15.83 21.33 5.65
C PHE A 105 14.93 21.72 6.84
N GLU A 106 13.94 20.90 7.18
CA GLU A 106 13.11 21.12 8.39
C GLU A 106 13.97 21.15 9.66
N GLN A 107 14.91 20.22 9.82
CA GLN A 107 15.81 20.16 10.98
C GLN A 107 16.76 21.37 11.10
N GLU A 108 17.11 21.99 9.97
CA GLU A 108 17.93 23.20 9.93
C GLU A 108 17.09 24.49 10.02
N GLY A 109 15.77 24.39 10.23
CA GLY A 109 14.89 25.54 10.48
C GLY A 109 14.32 26.21 9.25
N PHE A 110 14.36 25.55 8.09
CA PHE A 110 13.61 26.02 6.92
C PHE A 110 12.10 25.93 7.17
N PRO A 111 11.31 26.85 6.60
CA PRO A 111 9.88 26.93 6.83
C PRO A 111 9.16 25.70 6.27
N THR A 112 8.37 25.05 7.12
CA THR A 112 7.56 23.87 6.74
C THR A 112 6.19 24.26 6.20
N ASN A 113 5.65 25.39 6.67
CA ASN A 113 4.42 26.02 6.20
C ASN A 113 4.71 27.52 5.97
N PHE A 114 4.21 28.06 4.86
CA PHE A 114 4.29 29.48 4.56
C PHE A 114 2.90 30.10 4.74
N ASP A 115 2.82 31.16 5.55
CA ASP A 115 1.66 32.05 5.57
C ASP A 115 1.72 33.02 4.37
N ASP A 116 0.60 33.64 4.02
CA ASP A 116 0.35 34.46 2.81
C ASP A 116 1.24 35.71 2.64
N ASP A 117 2.31 35.89 3.42
CA ASP A 117 3.13 37.11 3.54
C ASP A 117 4.21 37.28 2.44
N GLY A 118 3.90 36.89 1.20
CA GLY A 118 4.64 37.33 0.00
C GLY A 118 5.89 36.53 -0.41
N HIS A 119 6.44 35.66 0.45
CA HIS A 119 7.51 34.70 0.11
C HIS A 119 6.97 33.31 -0.24
N THR A 120 5.91 33.29 -1.03
CA THR A 120 5.03 32.12 -1.10
C THR A 120 5.61 31.03 -2.00
N ILE A 121 6.16 29.97 -1.39
CA ILE A 121 6.37 28.70 -2.09
C ILE A 121 5.04 28.23 -2.68
N GLN A 122 5.05 27.77 -3.91
CA GLN A 122 3.84 27.38 -4.64
C GLN A 122 4.03 26.02 -5.32
N LEU A 123 3.82 24.97 -4.55
CA LEU A 123 4.08 23.60 -4.97
C LEU A 123 2.80 23.01 -5.56
N THR A 124 2.86 22.61 -6.82
CA THR A 124 1.72 21.97 -7.48
C THR A 124 1.97 20.49 -7.71
N TRP A 125 1.00 19.65 -7.37
CA TRP A 125 0.99 18.21 -7.64
C TRP A 125 -0.29 17.81 -8.35
N ARG A 126 -0.18 16.92 -9.33
CA ARG A 126 -1.33 16.23 -9.93
C ARG A 126 -1.76 15.09 -9.02
N GLY A 127 -3.06 14.99 -8.78
CA GLY A 127 -3.64 13.90 -7.99
C GLY A 127 -3.41 12.54 -8.66
N ALA A 128 -3.25 11.49 -7.86
CA ALA A 128 -3.03 10.12 -8.34
C ALA A 128 -4.27 9.52 -9.04
N PHE A 129 -5.44 10.14 -8.85
CA PHE A 129 -6.72 9.72 -9.44
C PHE A 129 -7.37 10.89 -10.20
N GLY A 130 -7.77 10.63 -11.45
CA GLY A 130 -8.00 11.64 -12.48
C GLY A 130 -9.32 12.44 -12.45
N ILE A 131 -9.98 12.64 -11.29
CA ILE A 131 -11.20 13.48 -11.23
C ILE A 131 -10.89 14.93 -10.84
N LYS A 132 -9.86 15.17 -10.03
CA LYS A 132 -9.33 16.51 -9.73
C LYS A 132 -7.88 16.61 -10.19
N GLY A 133 -7.60 17.52 -11.12
CA GLY A 133 -6.38 17.50 -11.93
C GLY A 133 -5.10 17.91 -11.19
N GLN A 134 -5.19 18.74 -10.16
CA GLN A 134 -4.03 19.26 -9.43
C GLN A 134 -4.42 19.95 -8.12
N GLU A 135 -3.46 20.02 -7.20
CA GLU A 135 -3.50 20.81 -5.97
C GLU A 135 -2.25 21.66 -5.87
N GLN A 136 -2.39 22.81 -5.21
CA GLN A 136 -1.31 23.75 -5.00
C GLN A 136 -1.24 24.15 -3.53
N HIS A 137 -0.07 24.02 -2.91
CA HIS A 137 0.15 24.36 -1.52
C HIS A 137 1.48 25.08 -1.32
N SER A 138 1.51 25.87 -0.25
CA SER A 138 2.69 26.60 0.22
C SER A 138 3.34 25.90 1.40
N SER A 139 3.48 24.57 1.34
CA SER A 139 3.98 23.76 2.45
C SER A 139 4.98 22.71 1.96
N LEU A 140 6.22 22.78 2.47
CA LEU A 140 7.23 21.74 2.26
C LEU A 140 6.85 20.44 2.97
N LEU A 141 6.09 20.53 4.07
CA LEU A 141 5.56 19.38 4.79
C LEU A 141 4.56 18.59 3.92
N TRP A 142 3.68 19.32 3.23
CA TRP A 142 2.78 18.73 2.24
C TRP A 142 3.53 18.13 1.04
N ASP A 143 4.57 18.81 0.53
CA ASP A 143 5.44 18.26 -0.54
C ASP A 143 6.10 16.93 -0.12
N ARG A 144 6.52 16.84 1.15
CA ARG A 144 7.07 15.61 1.74
C ARG A 144 6.03 14.51 1.82
N ALA A 145 4.79 14.82 2.20
CA ALA A 145 3.70 13.85 2.21
C ALA A 145 3.40 13.30 0.80
N CYS A 146 3.34 14.18 -0.22
CA CYS A 146 3.23 13.78 -1.62
C CYS A 146 4.40 12.90 -2.08
N THR A 147 5.61 13.17 -1.58
CA THR A 147 6.79 12.37 -1.87
C THR A 147 6.69 10.97 -1.24
N LEU A 148 6.24 10.86 0.02
CA LEU A 148 6.02 9.57 0.68
C LEU A 148 4.99 8.70 -0.04
N TRP A 149 3.92 9.32 -0.56
CA TRP A 149 2.98 8.63 -1.44
C TRP A 149 3.69 7.95 -2.62
N ASN A 150 4.59 8.67 -3.30
CA ASN A 150 5.33 8.13 -4.44
C ASN A 150 6.38 7.10 -4.05
N VAL A 151 7.02 7.23 -2.88
CA VAL A 151 7.89 6.17 -2.35
C VAL A 151 7.09 4.88 -2.18
N ALA A 152 5.91 4.94 -1.54
CA ALA A 152 5.04 3.78 -1.38
C ALA A 152 4.52 3.23 -2.72
N ALA A 153 4.24 4.10 -3.68
CA ALA A 153 3.83 3.70 -5.03
C ALA A 153 4.93 2.97 -5.79
N LEU A 154 6.16 3.43 -5.72
CA LEU A 154 7.29 2.79 -6.37
C LEU A 154 7.70 1.50 -5.66
N GLU A 155 7.64 1.43 -4.32
CA GLU A 155 7.88 0.20 -3.56
C GLU A 155 6.82 -0.87 -3.88
N SER A 156 5.54 -0.52 -3.90
CA SER A 156 4.47 -1.45 -4.28
C SER A 156 4.58 -1.89 -5.75
N ALA A 157 4.98 -1.00 -6.66
CA ALA A 157 5.27 -1.38 -8.05
C ALA A 157 6.51 -2.29 -8.16
N GLN A 158 7.55 -2.06 -7.36
CA GLN A 158 8.73 -2.93 -7.31
C GLN A 158 8.34 -4.33 -6.80
N ALA A 159 7.44 -4.42 -5.83
CA ALA A 159 6.85 -5.70 -5.43
C ALA A 159 6.11 -6.35 -6.60
N ALA A 160 5.30 -5.61 -7.36
CA ALA A 160 4.51 -6.16 -8.46
C ALA A 160 5.36 -6.62 -9.67
N PHE A 161 6.37 -5.86 -10.08
CA PHE A 161 7.13 -6.14 -11.31
C PHE A 161 8.39 -6.98 -11.10
N ASN A 162 9.05 -6.82 -9.96
CA ASN A 162 10.38 -7.41 -9.75
C ASN A 162 10.36 -8.61 -8.79
N SER A 163 9.21 -8.93 -8.19
CA SER A 163 9.09 -10.16 -7.40
C SER A 163 8.79 -11.35 -8.30
N ASN A 164 9.71 -12.31 -8.35
CA ASN A 164 9.41 -13.63 -8.89
C ASN A 164 8.72 -14.46 -7.81
N GLU A 165 7.39 -14.55 -7.85
CA GLU A 165 6.60 -15.35 -6.89
C GLU A 165 6.92 -16.84 -6.90
N SER A 166 7.61 -17.34 -7.95
CA SER A 166 8.10 -18.71 -8.03
C SER A 166 9.44 -18.93 -7.30
N SER A 167 9.98 -17.89 -6.67
CA SER A 167 11.23 -17.93 -5.91
C SER A 167 11.00 -17.40 -4.49
N LYS A 168 11.70 -17.98 -3.52
CA LYS A 168 11.64 -17.52 -2.12
C LYS A 168 12.18 -16.10 -1.98
N GLU A 169 13.23 -15.77 -2.72
CA GLU A 169 13.87 -14.46 -2.75
C GLU A 169 12.90 -13.41 -3.28
N GLY A 170 12.21 -13.68 -4.39
CA GLY A 170 11.18 -12.81 -4.93
C GLY A 170 10.05 -12.56 -3.93
N LEU A 171 9.56 -13.60 -3.26
CA LEU A 171 8.53 -13.46 -2.22
C LEU A 171 9.01 -12.61 -1.03
N LYS A 172 10.26 -12.78 -0.57
CA LYS A 172 10.84 -11.94 0.49
C LYS A 172 10.92 -10.47 0.09
N VAL A 173 11.32 -10.19 -1.15
CA VAL A 173 11.36 -8.84 -1.70
C VAL A 173 9.96 -8.23 -1.75
N ALA A 174 8.95 -8.97 -2.25
CA ALA A 174 7.57 -8.51 -2.26
C ALA A 174 7.06 -8.18 -0.85
N ILE A 175 7.30 -9.07 0.13
CA ILE A 175 6.89 -8.86 1.52
C ILE A 175 7.53 -7.58 2.07
N SER A 176 8.84 -7.42 1.90
CA SER A 176 9.59 -6.25 2.40
C SER A 176 9.05 -4.94 1.81
N ASN A 177 8.88 -4.89 0.49
CA ASN A 177 8.43 -3.70 -0.20
C ASN A 177 6.99 -3.33 0.12
N LEU A 178 6.08 -4.32 0.25
CA LEU A 178 4.69 -4.05 0.62
C LEU A 178 4.56 -3.55 2.07
N GLN A 179 5.36 -4.09 3.00
CA GLN A 179 5.38 -3.60 4.38
C GLN A 179 5.98 -2.20 4.51
N ALA A 180 7.04 -1.92 3.74
CA ALA A 180 7.63 -0.58 3.65
C ALA A 180 6.61 0.42 3.09
N ALA A 181 5.96 0.09 1.97
CA ALA A 181 4.94 0.93 1.37
C ALA A 181 3.78 1.24 2.34
N ALA A 182 3.29 0.23 3.08
CA ALA A 182 2.27 0.45 4.11
C ALA A 182 2.75 1.39 5.24
N SER A 183 3.99 1.22 5.70
CA SER A 183 4.57 2.05 6.76
C SER A 183 4.78 3.50 6.31
N HIS A 184 5.25 3.71 5.07
CA HIS A 184 5.40 5.04 4.48
C HIS A 184 4.06 5.75 4.26
N LEU A 185 2.98 5.01 3.96
CA LEU A 185 1.63 5.58 3.91
C LEU A 185 1.08 5.93 5.30
N SER A 186 1.50 5.23 6.35
CA SER A 186 1.19 5.60 7.74
C SER A 186 1.85 6.92 8.10
N LEU A 187 3.15 7.07 7.82
CA LEU A 187 3.86 8.33 8.02
C LEU A 187 3.27 9.46 7.15
N CYS A 188 2.90 9.17 5.90
CA CYS A 188 2.20 10.12 5.03
C CYS A 188 0.92 10.62 5.70
N GLN A 189 0.12 9.72 6.30
CA GLN A 189 -1.08 10.10 7.04
C GLN A 189 -0.77 10.99 8.23
N GLU A 190 0.26 10.67 9.03
CA GLU A 190 0.67 11.51 10.17
C GLU A 190 1.08 12.93 9.73
N LEU A 191 1.86 13.05 8.66
CA LEU A 191 2.24 14.36 8.11
C LEU A 191 1.00 15.13 7.63
N VAL A 192 0.09 14.45 6.95
CA VAL A 192 -1.14 15.04 6.43
C VAL A 192 -2.08 15.50 7.55
N GLU A 193 -2.24 14.71 8.62
CA GLU A 193 -3.05 15.06 9.78
C GLU A 193 -2.46 16.21 10.61
N SER A 194 -1.15 16.49 10.46
CA SER A 194 -0.50 17.65 11.09
C SER A 194 -0.69 18.96 10.32
N LEU A 195 -1.20 18.91 9.07
CA LEU A 195 -1.53 20.09 8.28
C LEU A 195 -2.88 20.69 8.74
N PRO A 196 -3.11 22.01 8.56
CA PRO A 196 -4.40 22.63 8.89
C PRO A 196 -5.58 21.97 8.14
N GLU A 197 -6.70 21.76 8.84
CA GLU A 197 -7.83 20.89 8.44
C GLU A 197 -8.47 21.21 7.07
N PHE A 198 -8.29 22.43 6.55
CA PHE A 198 -8.87 22.90 5.28
C PHE A 198 -7.93 22.77 4.07
N THR A 199 -6.76 22.14 4.22
CA THR A 199 -5.74 22.13 3.17
C THR A 199 -5.97 21.09 2.07
N LEU A 200 -6.60 19.95 2.31
CA LEU A 200 -6.57 18.84 1.32
C LEU A 200 -7.81 18.77 0.44
N SER A 201 -7.64 19.05 -0.85
CA SER A 201 -8.72 19.06 -1.83
C SER A 201 -8.82 17.76 -2.65
N THR A 202 -7.72 17.01 -2.84
CA THR A 202 -7.76 15.69 -3.51
C THR A 202 -8.15 14.58 -2.56
N VAL A 203 -8.69 13.53 -3.16
CA VAL A 203 -9.06 12.30 -2.47
C VAL A 203 -7.85 11.41 -2.14
N ASP A 204 -6.73 11.54 -2.85
CA ASP A 204 -5.59 10.63 -2.71
C ASP A 204 -4.94 10.72 -1.33
N LEU A 205 -4.75 11.92 -0.78
CA LEU A 205 -4.24 12.13 0.57
C LEU A 205 -5.32 12.10 1.66
N SER A 206 -6.56 11.73 1.33
CA SER A 206 -7.60 11.58 2.35
C SER A 206 -7.32 10.38 3.25
N LYS A 207 -7.66 10.52 4.54
CA LYS A 207 -7.55 9.43 5.53
C LYS A 207 -8.09 8.07 5.05
N PRO A 208 -9.33 7.96 4.52
CA PRO A 208 -9.83 6.66 4.04
C PRO A 208 -9.03 6.10 2.86
N MET A 209 -8.45 6.93 1.99
CA MET A 209 -7.60 6.46 0.89
C MET A 209 -6.28 5.89 1.42
N LEU A 210 -5.60 6.62 2.31
CA LEU A 210 -4.34 6.17 2.91
C LEU A 210 -4.55 4.86 3.68
N GLN A 211 -5.60 4.79 4.50
CA GLN A 211 -5.94 3.60 5.27
C GLN A 211 -6.31 2.40 4.38
N PHE A 212 -7.04 2.63 3.29
CA PHE A 212 -7.34 1.58 2.31
C PHE A 212 -6.06 0.94 1.76
N TRP A 213 -5.12 1.75 1.25
CA TRP A 213 -3.91 1.25 0.62
C TRP A 213 -2.93 0.64 1.64
N GLN A 214 -2.81 1.20 2.84
CA GLN A 214 -2.06 0.60 3.94
C GLN A 214 -2.55 -0.84 4.22
N LYS A 215 -3.86 -1.02 4.43
CA LYS A 215 -4.43 -2.34 4.73
C LYS A 215 -4.35 -3.30 3.55
N LEU A 216 -4.53 -2.81 2.33
CA LEU A 216 -4.38 -3.63 1.13
C LEU A 216 -2.95 -4.17 1.00
N PHE A 217 -1.93 -3.33 1.19
CA PHE A 217 -0.54 -3.77 1.13
C PHE A 217 -0.17 -4.77 2.22
N LEU A 218 -0.66 -4.57 3.44
CA LEU A 218 -0.51 -5.54 4.52
C LEU A 218 -1.20 -6.87 4.18
N ALA A 219 -2.40 -6.84 3.60
CA ALA A 219 -3.11 -8.05 3.18
C ALA A 219 -2.31 -8.83 2.10
N GLN A 220 -1.80 -8.12 1.08
CA GLN A 220 -0.97 -8.71 0.03
C GLN A 220 0.35 -9.27 0.58
N ALA A 221 0.99 -8.56 1.52
CA ALA A 221 2.20 -9.05 2.19
C ALA A 221 1.92 -10.32 2.99
N GLN A 222 0.78 -10.40 3.69
CA GLN A 222 0.36 -11.58 4.44
C GLN A 222 0.13 -12.79 3.50
N VAL A 223 -0.50 -12.57 2.34
CA VAL A 223 -0.63 -13.61 1.30
C VAL A 223 0.74 -14.05 0.79
N SER A 224 1.68 -13.12 0.58
CA SER A 224 3.05 -13.46 0.17
C SER A 224 3.83 -14.24 1.24
N ILE A 225 3.62 -13.95 2.54
CA ILE A 225 4.16 -14.76 3.65
C ILE A 225 3.60 -16.19 3.61
N TYR A 226 2.29 -16.33 3.39
CA TYR A 226 1.68 -17.64 3.18
C TYR A 226 2.29 -18.36 1.96
N LYS A 227 2.44 -17.69 0.80
CA LYS A 227 3.07 -18.25 -0.40
C LYS A 227 4.51 -18.71 -0.12
N LEU A 228 5.26 -17.94 0.67
CA LEU A 228 6.63 -18.27 1.08
C LEU A 228 6.66 -19.54 1.95
N ALA A 229 5.75 -19.66 2.91
CA ALA A 229 5.60 -20.85 3.74
C ALA A 229 5.10 -22.07 2.95
N ASN A 230 4.29 -21.84 1.92
CA ASN A 230 3.70 -22.87 1.05
C ASN A 230 4.59 -23.25 -0.14
N HIS A 231 5.79 -22.67 -0.25
CA HIS A 231 6.69 -22.88 -1.37
C HIS A 231 7.13 -24.35 -1.47
N LYS A 232 7.26 -24.89 -2.68
CA LYS A 232 7.63 -26.30 -2.93
C LYS A 232 8.93 -26.73 -2.24
N ASP A 233 9.89 -25.82 -2.15
CA ASP A 233 11.20 -26.05 -1.52
C ASP A 233 11.21 -25.72 -0.02
N ALA A 234 10.05 -25.50 0.61
CA ALA A 234 9.97 -25.29 2.06
C ALA A 234 10.34 -26.59 2.79
N ALA A 235 11.25 -26.50 3.77
CA ALA A 235 11.77 -27.68 4.48
C ALA A 235 10.68 -28.47 5.23
N VAL A 236 9.67 -27.77 5.74
CA VAL A 236 8.49 -28.37 6.37
C VAL A 236 7.26 -27.59 5.93
N ARG A 237 6.32 -28.28 5.30
CA ARG A 237 5.01 -27.73 4.92
C ARG A 237 3.97 -28.17 5.94
N ASN A 238 3.77 -27.35 6.97
CA ASN A 238 2.78 -27.62 8.02
C ASN A 238 1.42 -27.02 7.63
N HIS A 239 0.42 -27.87 7.40
CA HIS A 239 -0.92 -27.44 6.96
C HIS A 239 -1.69 -26.65 8.03
N THR A 240 -1.49 -26.91 9.31
CA THR A 240 -2.05 -26.11 10.41
C THR A 240 -1.52 -24.69 10.38
N THR A 241 -0.20 -24.52 10.26
CA THR A 241 0.44 -23.20 10.13
C THR A 241 -0.03 -22.48 8.86
N LEU A 242 -0.11 -23.19 7.73
CA LEU A 242 -0.59 -22.61 6.48
C LEU A 242 -2.04 -22.11 6.58
N ALA A 243 -2.91 -22.87 7.25
CA ALA A 243 -4.28 -22.46 7.52
C ALA A 243 -4.32 -21.17 8.35
N TYR A 244 -3.53 -21.07 9.43
CA TYR A 244 -3.48 -19.87 10.26
C TYR A 244 -2.95 -18.64 9.50
N LEU A 245 -1.90 -18.81 8.70
CA LEU A 245 -1.30 -17.72 7.93
C LEU A 245 -2.25 -17.17 6.88
N ILE A 246 -2.90 -18.03 6.08
CA ILE A 246 -3.83 -17.54 5.04
C ILE A 246 -5.12 -17.01 5.65
N GLN A 247 -5.59 -17.58 6.77
CA GLN A 247 -6.71 -17.03 7.54
C GLN A 247 -6.38 -15.62 8.07
N GLY A 248 -5.12 -15.35 8.41
CA GLY A 248 -4.65 -14.03 8.83
C GLY A 248 -4.77 -12.93 7.77
N ALA A 249 -4.87 -13.28 6.47
CA ALA A 249 -5.04 -12.28 5.41
C ALA A 249 -6.49 -11.77 5.28
N ALA A 250 -7.49 -12.59 5.62
CA ALA A 250 -8.89 -12.25 5.42
C ALA A 250 -9.36 -11.02 6.23
N PRO A 251 -9.03 -10.88 7.53
CA PRO A 251 -9.35 -9.66 8.28
C PRO A 251 -8.74 -8.39 7.66
N LEU A 252 -7.49 -8.46 7.18
CA LEU A 252 -6.82 -7.30 6.55
C LEU A 252 -7.54 -6.87 5.26
N TYR A 253 -7.96 -7.81 4.42
CA TYR A 253 -8.79 -7.49 3.25
C TYR A 253 -10.17 -6.96 3.64
N ASN A 254 -10.78 -7.44 4.72
CA ASN A 254 -12.06 -6.94 5.20
C ASN A 254 -11.95 -5.50 5.75
N GLU A 255 -10.86 -5.16 6.43
CA GLU A 255 -10.57 -3.78 6.85
C GLU A 255 -10.38 -2.87 5.62
N ALA A 256 -9.59 -3.29 4.63
CA ALA A 256 -9.47 -2.56 3.37
C ALA A 256 -10.83 -2.38 2.67
N LEU A 257 -11.68 -3.42 2.66
CA LEU A 257 -13.04 -3.34 2.12
C LEU A 257 -13.87 -2.25 2.81
N GLN A 258 -13.79 -2.11 4.13
CA GLN A 258 -14.50 -1.07 4.87
C GLN A 258 -14.07 0.33 4.42
N TYR A 259 -12.76 0.58 4.31
CA TYR A 259 -12.25 1.88 3.84
C TYR A 259 -12.63 2.17 2.39
N SER A 260 -12.60 1.15 1.52
CA SER A 260 -13.05 1.31 0.13
C SER A 260 -14.52 1.73 0.05
N GLN A 261 -15.33 1.49 1.08
CA GLN A 261 -16.75 1.85 1.11
C GLN A 261 -17.03 3.24 1.69
N ASP A 262 -16.00 4.00 2.04
CA ASP A 262 -16.12 5.35 2.56
C ASP A 262 -16.90 6.28 1.59
N PRO A 263 -17.82 7.13 2.09
CA PRO A 263 -18.63 8.01 1.25
C PRO A 263 -17.82 8.93 0.34
N ARG A 264 -16.67 9.45 0.81
CA ARG A 264 -15.81 10.34 0.02
C ARG A 264 -15.19 9.58 -1.15
N LEU A 265 -14.67 8.36 -0.90
CA LEU A 265 -14.10 7.53 -1.97
C LEU A 265 -15.16 7.13 -3.00
N LYS A 266 -16.36 6.75 -2.56
CA LYS A 266 -17.48 6.43 -3.44
C LYS A 266 -17.89 7.62 -4.33
N SER A 267 -17.77 8.84 -3.82
CA SER A 267 -18.14 10.05 -4.56
C SER A 267 -17.04 10.51 -5.51
N GLU A 268 -15.77 10.50 -5.07
CA GLU A 268 -14.65 11.11 -5.81
C GLU A 268 -13.88 10.12 -6.69
N VAL A 269 -13.97 8.80 -6.44
CA VAL A 269 -13.37 7.74 -7.26
C VAL A 269 -14.32 6.52 -7.38
N PRO A 270 -15.54 6.69 -7.89
CA PRO A 270 -16.60 5.68 -7.85
C PRO A 270 -16.21 4.35 -8.52
N GLN A 271 -15.59 4.39 -9.69
CA GLN A 271 -15.19 3.18 -10.41
C GLN A 271 -14.05 2.43 -9.67
N PRO A 272 -12.89 3.05 -9.38
CA PRO A 272 -11.85 2.38 -8.59
C PRO A 272 -12.36 1.82 -7.27
N CYS A 273 -13.18 2.58 -6.55
CA CYS A 273 -13.83 2.17 -5.30
C CYS A 273 -14.61 0.86 -5.44
N GLN A 274 -15.41 0.70 -6.49
CA GLN A 274 -16.15 -0.53 -6.75
C GLN A 274 -15.22 -1.70 -7.06
N GLU A 275 -14.14 -1.46 -7.83
CA GLU A 275 -13.16 -2.49 -8.16
C GLU A 275 -12.38 -2.96 -6.92
N TRP A 276 -11.98 -2.02 -6.06
CA TRP A 276 -11.31 -2.26 -4.80
C TRP A 276 -12.17 -3.10 -3.85
N ALA A 277 -13.44 -2.72 -3.68
CA ALA A 277 -14.37 -3.43 -2.83
C ALA A 277 -14.60 -4.87 -3.32
N ALA A 278 -14.79 -5.04 -4.64
CA ALA A 278 -14.97 -6.36 -5.24
C ALA A 278 -13.74 -7.25 -5.04
N HIS A 279 -12.54 -6.72 -5.30
CA HIS A 279 -11.29 -7.44 -5.11
C HIS A 279 -11.09 -7.84 -3.64
N CYS A 280 -11.23 -6.91 -2.70
CA CYS A 280 -11.00 -7.19 -1.29
C CYS A 280 -11.96 -8.26 -0.75
N LYS A 281 -13.27 -8.15 -1.09
CA LYS A 281 -14.26 -9.13 -0.69
C LYS A 281 -13.97 -10.51 -1.28
N ALA A 282 -13.73 -10.60 -2.58
CA ALA A 282 -13.50 -11.87 -3.26
C ALA A 282 -12.20 -12.55 -2.78
N THR A 283 -11.12 -11.79 -2.62
CA THR A 283 -9.84 -12.32 -2.12
C THR A 283 -9.94 -12.75 -0.66
N SER A 284 -10.68 -12.02 0.18
CA SER A 284 -10.95 -12.42 1.57
C SER A 284 -11.65 -13.78 1.65
N MET A 285 -12.72 -13.98 0.86
CA MET A 285 -13.44 -15.26 0.77
C MET A 285 -12.54 -16.39 0.26
N LEU A 286 -11.68 -16.12 -0.73
CA LEU A 286 -10.72 -17.11 -1.25
C LEU A 286 -9.67 -17.49 -0.20
N CYS A 287 -9.20 -16.54 0.61
CA CYS A 287 -8.26 -16.80 1.70
C CYS A 287 -8.89 -17.71 2.77
N GLN A 288 -10.15 -17.46 3.14
CA GLN A 288 -10.90 -18.32 4.07
C GLN A 288 -11.09 -19.73 3.52
N ALA A 289 -11.49 -19.88 2.25
CA ALA A 289 -11.62 -21.17 1.60
C ALA A 289 -10.29 -21.97 1.61
N ARG A 290 -9.16 -21.30 1.35
CA ARG A 290 -7.82 -21.90 1.45
C ARG A 290 -7.48 -22.33 2.89
N ALA A 291 -7.87 -21.55 3.88
CA ALA A 291 -7.67 -21.91 5.28
C ALA A 291 -8.44 -23.19 5.64
N TYR A 292 -9.73 -23.27 5.29
CA TYR A 292 -10.55 -24.46 5.49
C TYR A 292 -9.99 -25.68 4.77
N PHE A 293 -9.52 -25.50 3.53
CA PHE A 293 -8.90 -26.58 2.77
C PHE A 293 -7.62 -27.10 3.46
N HIS A 294 -6.75 -26.22 3.93
CA HIS A 294 -5.57 -26.63 4.68
C HIS A 294 -5.90 -27.30 6.02
N ALA A 295 -6.90 -26.80 6.75
CA ALA A 295 -7.37 -27.44 7.97
C ALA A 295 -7.92 -28.86 7.70
N SER A 296 -8.58 -29.10 6.56
CA SER A 296 -9.01 -30.45 6.18
C SER A 296 -7.83 -31.41 5.98
N ILE A 297 -6.72 -30.92 5.41
CA ILE A 297 -5.51 -31.72 5.21
C ILE A 297 -4.84 -32.02 6.56
N ALA A 298 -4.81 -31.06 7.48
CA ALA A 298 -4.30 -31.27 8.83
C ALA A 298 -5.11 -32.35 9.57
N ALA A 299 -6.45 -32.23 9.59
CA ALA A 299 -7.34 -33.23 10.19
C ALA A 299 -7.11 -34.63 9.61
N ARG A 300 -6.92 -34.74 8.29
CA ARG A 300 -6.58 -36.01 7.64
C ARG A 300 -5.26 -36.60 8.15
N VAL A 301 -4.22 -35.78 8.27
CA VAL A 301 -2.90 -36.22 8.76
C VAL A 301 -3.01 -36.72 10.20
N ASP A 302 -3.85 -36.07 11.00
CA ASP A 302 -4.14 -36.43 12.39
C ASP A 302 -5.17 -37.59 12.52
N LYS A 303 -5.63 -38.14 11.38
CA LYS A 303 -6.62 -39.24 11.28
C LYS A 303 -8.00 -38.91 11.86
N GLU A 304 -8.36 -37.62 11.86
CA GLU A 304 -9.68 -37.13 12.22
C GLU A 304 -10.52 -37.03 10.93
N HIS A 305 -10.98 -38.17 10.40
CA HIS A 305 -11.60 -38.24 9.07
C HIS A 305 -12.99 -37.56 9.03
N GLY A 306 -13.72 -37.62 10.13
CA GLY A 306 -14.97 -36.86 10.29
C GLY A 306 -14.74 -35.34 10.21
N LEU A 307 -13.68 -34.84 10.86
CA LEU A 307 -13.32 -33.42 10.83
C LEU A 307 -12.81 -32.99 9.44
N GLU A 308 -12.03 -33.84 8.76
CA GLU A 308 -11.64 -33.62 7.36
C GLU A 308 -12.87 -33.36 6.49
N LEU A 309 -13.90 -34.22 6.58
CA LEU A 309 -15.13 -34.08 5.80
C LEU A 309 -15.88 -32.79 6.08
N ALA A 310 -16.05 -32.44 7.36
CA ALA A 310 -16.71 -31.21 7.75
C ALA A 310 -15.96 -29.95 7.25
N ARG A 311 -14.62 -29.96 7.27
CA ARG A 311 -13.80 -28.86 6.73
C ARG A 311 -13.85 -28.78 5.20
N LEU A 312 -13.93 -29.91 4.51
CA LEU A 312 -14.11 -29.94 3.05
C LEU A 312 -15.49 -29.40 2.65
N GLN A 313 -16.55 -29.72 3.39
CA GLN A 313 -17.87 -29.11 3.21
C GLN A 313 -17.83 -27.59 3.42
N GLN A 314 -17.17 -27.13 4.49
CA GLN A 314 -16.98 -25.70 4.74
C GLN A 314 -16.23 -25.01 3.59
N THR A 315 -15.21 -25.69 3.04
CA THR A 315 -14.43 -25.20 1.88
C THR A 315 -15.31 -25.06 0.64
N THR A 316 -16.09 -26.10 0.28
CA THR A 316 -16.91 -26.10 -0.93
C THR A 316 -18.08 -25.12 -0.84
N GLN A 317 -18.67 -24.96 0.35
CA GLN A 317 -19.68 -23.92 0.60
C GLN A 317 -19.09 -22.52 0.38
N GLN A 318 -17.96 -22.20 1.02
CA GLN A 318 -17.30 -20.90 0.89
C GLN A 318 -16.95 -20.57 -0.57
N LEU A 319 -16.47 -21.56 -1.33
CA LEU A 319 -16.15 -21.39 -2.76
C LEU A 319 -17.39 -21.20 -3.61
N THR A 320 -18.50 -21.86 -3.28
CA THR A 320 -19.78 -21.67 -3.97
C THR A 320 -20.28 -20.24 -3.79
N GLU A 321 -20.24 -19.72 -2.57
CA GLU A 321 -20.60 -18.33 -2.27
C GLU A 321 -19.67 -17.33 -2.99
N LEU A 322 -18.37 -17.62 -3.03
CA LEU A 322 -17.39 -16.79 -3.77
C LEU A 322 -17.71 -16.76 -5.27
N LEU A 323 -17.95 -17.91 -5.89
CA LEU A 323 -18.26 -17.99 -7.32
C LEU A 323 -19.58 -17.26 -7.65
N GLN A 324 -20.60 -17.39 -6.80
CA GLN A 324 -21.84 -16.60 -6.93
C GLN A 324 -21.58 -15.09 -6.81
N PHE A 325 -20.65 -14.68 -5.94
CA PHE A 325 -20.23 -13.28 -5.84
C PHE A 325 -19.49 -12.79 -7.09
N CYS A 326 -18.57 -13.60 -7.63
CA CYS A 326 -17.91 -13.33 -8.91
C CYS A 326 -18.93 -13.17 -10.05
N ASP A 327 -19.93 -14.05 -10.10
CA ASP A 327 -20.99 -14.00 -11.11
C ASP A 327 -21.97 -12.84 -10.90
N SER A 328 -22.18 -12.34 -9.70
CA SER A 328 -23.11 -11.20 -9.48
C SER A 328 -22.43 -9.84 -9.70
N THR A 329 -21.11 -9.77 -9.66
CA THR A 329 -20.36 -8.52 -9.68
C THR A 329 -19.94 -8.13 -11.10
N ALA A 330 -20.47 -7.01 -11.63
CA ALA A 330 -20.15 -6.52 -12.97
C ALA A 330 -18.64 -6.35 -13.20
N VAL A 331 -17.92 -5.77 -12.25
CA VAL A 331 -16.46 -5.59 -12.31
C VAL A 331 -15.73 -6.92 -12.53
N LEU A 332 -16.05 -7.94 -11.73
CA LEU A 332 -15.38 -9.25 -11.80
C LEU A 332 -15.72 -9.96 -13.11
N LYS A 333 -16.98 -9.86 -13.57
CA LYS A 333 -17.41 -10.36 -14.88
C LYS A 333 -16.68 -9.69 -16.04
N GLU A 334 -16.52 -8.38 -16.01
CA GLU A 334 -15.81 -7.64 -17.04
C GLU A 334 -14.32 -7.96 -17.05
N ALA A 335 -13.69 -8.04 -15.87
CA ALA A 335 -12.30 -8.47 -15.72
C ALA A 335 -12.03 -9.84 -16.38
N VAL A 336 -12.89 -10.83 -16.11
CA VAL A 336 -12.76 -12.18 -16.69
C VAL A 336 -12.96 -12.17 -18.21
N LYS A 337 -13.91 -11.37 -18.72
CA LYS A 337 -14.12 -11.21 -20.17
C LYS A 337 -12.92 -10.58 -20.86
N LEU A 338 -12.35 -9.53 -20.27
CA LEU A 338 -11.18 -8.81 -20.81
C LEU A 338 -9.94 -9.71 -20.91
N VAL A 339 -9.74 -10.62 -19.96
CA VAL A 339 -8.63 -11.58 -20.00
C VAL A 339 -8.89 -12.73 -20.98
N SER A 340 -10.16 -13.12 -21.15
CA SER A 340 -10.55 -14.22 -22.06
C SER A 340 -10.53 -13.80 -23.53
N SER A 341 -10.79 -12.53 -23.84
CA SER A 341 -10.61 -11.99 -25.18
C SER A 341 -9.10 -11.80 -25.44
N LYS A 342 -8.51 -12.65 -26.29
CA LYS A 342 -7.10 -12.56 -26.70
C LYS A 342 -6.81 -11.25 -27.47
N PHE A 343 -6.80 -10.10 -26.80
CA PHE A 343 -6.29 -8.86 -27.37
C PHE A 343 -4.89 -8.60 -26.86
N LYS A 344 -3.94 -8.85 -27.77
CA LYS A 344 -2.58 -8.35 -27.74
C LYS A 344 -2.63 -6.81 -27.75
N ASN A 345 -2.46 -6.17 -26.59
CA ASN A 345 -1.72 -4.93 -26.33
C ASN A 345 -2.11 -4.37 -24.96
N ASP A 346 -1.09 -4.06 -24.15
CA ASP A 346 -0.96 -4.37 -22.72
C ASP A 346 -1.18 -3.17 -21.77
N ASP A 347 -2.06 -2.21 -22.12
CA ASP A 347 -2.25 -0.98 -21.32
C ASP A 347 -3.72 -0.67 -20.95
N THR A 348 -4.70 -1.45 -21.43
CA THR A 348 -6.13 -1.16 -21.21
C THR A 348 -6.75 -1.85 -19.99
N ILE A 349 -6.09 -2.86 -19.43
CA ILE A 349 -6.59 -3.60 -18.26
C ILE A 349 -5.93 -3.01 -17.02
N SER A 350 -6.73 -2.47 -16.09
CA SER A 350 -6.20 -1.98 -14.82
C SER A 350 -5.53 -3.13 -14.04
N PRO A 351 -4.49 -2.89 -13.23
CA PRO A 351 -3.90 -3.92 -12.37
C PRO A 351 -4.96 -4.63 -11.50
N MET A 352 -6.00 -3.90 -11.10
CA MET A 352 -7.14 -4.42 -10.36
C MET A 352 -7.99 -5.39 -11.18
N ALA A 353 -8.31 -5.05 -12.42
CA ALA A 353 -9.02 -5.95 -13.33
C ALA A 353 -8.19 -7.21 -13.65
N ALA A 354 -6.88 -7.06 -13.85
CA ALA A 354 -5.98 -8.20 -14.04
C ALA A 354 -5.96 -9.12 -12.80
N ALA A 355 -5.92 -8.55 -11.59
CA ALA A 355 -5.98 -9.32 -10.34
C ALA A 355 -7.33 -10.02 -10.16
N ALA A 356 -8.42 -9.29 -10.35
CA ALA A 356 -9.78 -9.81 -10.29
C ALA A 356 -10.00 -11.01 -11.23
N ALA A 357 -9.45 -10.96 -12.45
CA ALA A 357 -9.60 -12.02 -13.43
C ALA A 357 -8.95 -13.35 -13.01
N THR A 358 -8.02 -13.34 -12.05
CA THR A 358 -7.39 -14.57 -11.54
C THR A 358 -8.20 -15.27 -10.45
N ILE A 359 -9.08 -14.53 -9.74
CA ILE A 359 -9.78 -15.04 -8.56
C ILE A 359 -10.73 -16.17 -8.91
N GLN A 360 -11.56 -15.98 -9.94
CA GLN A 360 -12.56 -16.98 -10.35
C GLN A 360 -11.91 -18.30 -10.82
N PRO A 361 -10.93 -18.30 -11.75
CA PRO A 361 -10.23 -19.54 -12.13
C PRO A 361 -9.55 -20.26 -10.95
N GLU A 362 -8.98 -19.51 -10.00
CA GLU A 362 -8.40 -20.09 -8.79
C GLU A 362 -9.45 -20.72 -7.87
N ALA A 363 -10.58 -20.06 -7.68
CA ALA A 363 -11.70 -20.58 -6.89
C ALA A 363 -12.29 -21.85 -7.52
N GLU A 364 -12.50 -21.87 -8.84
CA GLU A 364 -12.97 -23.05 -9.57
C GLU A 364 -11.99 -24.23 -9.45
N ALA A 365 -10.68 -23.97 -9.59
CA ALA A 365 -9.66 -25.00 -9.46
C ALA A 365 -9.62 -25.59 -8.03
N LEU A 366 -9.69 -24.75 -7.00
CA LEU A 366 -9.73 -25.19 -5.61
C LEU A 366 -11.03 -25.94 -5.30
N GLN A 367 -12.15 -25.52 -5.89
CA GLN A 367 -13.46 -26.17 -5.68
C GLN A 367 -13.46 -27.59 -6.24
N ARG A 368 -12.93 -27.79 -7.46
CA ARG A 368 -12.78 -29.13 -8.05
C ARG A 368 -11.92 -30.02 -7.15
N LEU A 369 -10.76 -29.52 -6.71
CA LEU A 369 -9.85 -30.27 -5.83
C LEU A 369 -10.52 -30.64 -4.49
N ALA A 370 -11.23 -29.71 -3.88
CA ALA A 370 -11.94 -29.95 -2.62
C ALA A 370 -13.09 -30.96 -2.80
N GLN A 371 -13.85 -30.88 -3.90
CA GLN A 371 -14.97 -31.77 -4.18
C GLN A 371 -14.52 -33.21 -4.50
N ASP A 372 -13.45 -33.36 -5.29
CA ASP A 372 -12.86 -34.66 -5.58
C ASP A 372 -12.36 -35.32 -4.29
N ARG A 373 -11.66 -34.54 -3.45
CA ARG A 373 -11.19 -35.04 -2.15
C ARG A 373 -12.34 -35.39 -1.20
N TYR A 374 -13.37 -34.57 -1.13
CA TYR A 374 -14.56 -34.82 -0.30
C TYR A 374 -15.23 -36.14 -0.71
N THR A 375 -15.41 -36.35 -2.01
CA THR A 375 -16.04 -37.57 -2.53
C THR A 375 -15.25 -38.83 -2.15
N ALA A 376 -13.92 -38.78 -2.30
CA ALA A 376 -13.04 -39.88 -1.90
C ALA A 376 -13.06 -40.12 -0.38
N ALA A 377 -12.88 -39.06 0.42
CA ALA A 377 -12.87 -39.15 1.89
C ALA A 377 -14.23 -39.64 2.44
N LEU A 378 -15.34 -39.28 1.80
CA LEU A 378 -16.67 -39.70 2.21
C LEU A 378 -16.89 -41.20 1.95
N GLN A 379 -16.39 -41.70 0.83
CA GLN A 379 -16.42 -43.12 0.52
C GLN A 379 -15.60 -43.92 1.54
N ASP A 380 -14.38 -43.48 1.85
CA ASP A 380 -13.53 -44.11 2.84
C ASP A 380 -14.17 -44.05 4.24
N ASN A 381 -14.72 -42.91 4.65
CA ASN A 381 -15.36 -42.78 5.96
C ASN A 381 -16.61 -43.67 6.08
N ARG A 382 -17.40 -43.83 5.01
CA ARG A 382 -18.59 -44.72 5.03
C ARG A 382 -18.25 -46.20 5.11
N THR A 383 -17.08 -46.59 4.60
CA THR A 383 -16.74 -48.02 4.41
C THR A 383 -15.65 -48.52 5.36
N ILE A 384 -14.77 -47.63 5.83
CA ILE A 384 -13.58 -47.97 6.60
C ILE A 384 -13.61 -47.32 7.98
N TYR A 385 -13.62 -45.99 8.05
CA TYR A 385 -13.36 -45.27 9.31
C TYR A 385 -14.59 -45.12 10.20
N MET A 386 -15.74 -44.81 9.59
CA MET A 386 -17.02 -44.58 10.25
C MET A 386 -16.96 -43.50 11.33
N ASP A 387 -16.11 -42.48 11.16
CA ASP A 387 -16.02 -41.35 12.07
C ASP A 387 -17.29 -40.48 11.97
N ASP A 388 -17.73 -39.97 13.11
CA ASP A 388 -18.79 -38.97 13.19
C ASP A 388 -18.36 -37.66 12.53
N ILE A 389 -19.22 -37.10 11.68
CA ILE A 389 -18.96 -35.81 11.02
C ILE A 389 -19.47 -34.69 11.95
N PRO A 390 -18.58 -33.85 12.51
CA PRO A 390 -18.98 -32.80 13.44
C PRO A 390 -19.80 -31.72 12.71
N THR A 391 -20.89 -31.27 13.34
CA THR A 391 -21.74 -30.19 12.83
C THR A 391 -21.28 -28.81 13.27
N THR A 392 -20.55 -28.73 14.38
CA THR A 392 -19.95 -27.49 14.91
C THR A 392 -18.43 -27.60 14.80
N LEU A 393 -17.84 -26.61 14.16
CA LEU A 393 -16.40 -26.54 13.94
C LEU A 393 -15.80 -25.42 14.77
N THR A 394 -14.62 -25.66 15.33
CA THR A 394 -13.82 -24.59 15.95
C THR A 394 -13.36 -23.60 14.88
N ASP A 395 -13.30 -22.32 15.21
CA ASP A 395 -12.77 -21.34 14.26
C ASP A 395 -11.27 -21.54 14.05
N ILE A 396 -10.83 -21.35 12.81
CA ILE A 396 -9.40 -21.33 12.49
C ILE A 396 -8.83 -20.03 13.03
N ARG A 397 -7.88 -20.12 13.96
CA ARG A 397 -7.20 -18.95 14.51
C ARG A 397 -6.44 -18.21 13.39
N PRO A 398 -6.70 -16.91 13.16
CA PRO A 398 -5.88 -16.12 12.25
C PRO A 398 -4.49 -15.86 12.86
N GLN A 399 -3.44 -15.95 12.05
CA GLN A 399 -2.09 -15.56 12.41
C GLN A 399 -1.54 -14.54 11.41
N THR A 400 -1.45 -13.30 11.86
CA THR A 400 -0.84 -12.20 11.11
C THR A 400 0.65 -12.14 11.42
N MET A 401 1.47 -12.15 10.37
CA MET A 401 2.94 -12.08 10.45
C MET A 401 3.48 -10.81 9.81
N VAL A 402 2.60 -9.98 9.23
CA VAL A 402 3.02 -8.69 8.68
C VAL A 402 3.37 -7.71 9.78
N LYS A 403 4.40 -6.91 9.53
CA LYS A 403 4.85 -5.82 10.39
C LYS A 403 4.22 -4.53 9.92
N THR A 404 3.80 -3.71 10.87
CA THR A 404 3.41 -2.31 10.68
C THR A 404 4.51 -1.42 11.23
N ASP A 405 4.44 -0.12 10.91
CA ASP A 405 5.26 0.90 11.55
C ASP A 405 6.77 0.63 11.45
N LEU A 406 7.20 0.17 10.27
CA LEU A 406 8.61 -0.05 10.02
C LEU A 406 9.37 1.29 10.12
N PRO A 407 10.58 1.29 10.72
CA PRO A 407 11.39 2.49 10.76
C PRO A 407 11.75 2.92 9.34
N LEU A 408 11.90 4.22 9.15
CA LEU A 408 12.46 4.77 7.91
C LEU A 408 13.84 4.16 7.66
N SER A 409 14.12 3.83 6.40
CA SER A 409 15.44 3.38 5.99
C SER A 409 16.44 4.54 6.03
N ASP A 410 17.73 4.22 6.19
CA ASP A 410 18.79 5.23 6.32
C ASP A 410 18.81 6.23 5.16
N ASP A 411 18.48 5.78 3.95
CA ASP A 411 18.40 6.60 2.72
C ASP A 411 17.19 7.56 2.69
N MET A 412 16.24 7.44 3.62
CA MET A 412 15.13 8.36 3.83
C MET A 412 15.35 9.30 5.02
N ILE A 413 16.33 8.99 5.87
CA ILE A 413 16.72 9.80 7.02
C ILE A 413 17.89 10.71 6.66
N GLN A 414 18.88 10.18 5.92
CA GLN A 414 20.11 10.86 5.56
C GLN A 414 20.18 11.09 4.05
N PRO A 415 20.27 12.35 3.58
CA PRO A 415 20.44 12.63 2.17
C PRO A 415 21.75 12.01 1.64
N ARG A 416 21.75 11.60 0.37
CA ARG A 416 22.95 11.06 -0.30
C ARG A 416 24.08 12.09 -0.38
N ALA A 417 23.71 13.36 -0.54
CA ALA A 417 24.65 14.47 -0.50
C ALA A 417 24.79 14.94 0.94
N LYS A 418 26.02 15.20 1.40
CA LYS A 418 26.25 15.80 2.71
C LYS A 418 25.83 17.28 2.67
N LEU A 419 24.60 17.55 3.06
CA LEU A 419 24.05 18.91 3.11
C LEU A 419 24.64 19.68 4.29
N PHE A 420 24.82 21.00 4.12
CA PHE A 420 25.30 21.93 5.15
C PHE A 420 26.67 21.54 5.73
N ALA A 421 27.50 20.83 4.97
CA ALA A 421 28.79 20.30 5.43
C ALA A 421 29.84 21.37 5.78
N TRP A 422 29.58 22.61 5.41
CA TRP A 422 30.42 23.78 5.66
C TRP A 422 30.14 24.45 7.01
N LYS A 423 29.05 24.06 7.68
CA LYS A 423 28.79 24.33 9.10
C LYS A 423 29.72 23.47 9.96
#